data_AF-A0A7C3ZJZ0-F1
#
_entry.id   AF-A0A7C3ZJZ0-F1
#
_cell.length_a   1.000
_cell.length_b   1.000
_cell.length_c   1.000
_cell.angle_alpha   90.00
_cell.angle_beta   90.00
_cell.angle_gamma   90.00
#
_symmetry.space_group_name_H-M   'P 1'
#
loop_
_entity.id
_entity.type
_entity.pdbx_description
1 polymer ?
#
loop_
_entity_poly.entity_id
_entity_poly.type
_entity_poly.pdbx_seq_one_letter_code
_entity_poly.pdbx_strand_id
1 'polypeptide(L)'
;NFDNKSFKKAVNLISNSTLIYTTGFNLSSFMAGIMSYLLQRIGLKSFPTNLGGRSLDEQLININSNDTLIAFSLPPYSNETIKAAEFIDKAFKLFLWHISTRGFTTGIDDEDIPEEAQGRIKEILNNAKKKVELAIESYKTGELKAMPGQTLEETLESEIMKILSEARDSTGKIAELYLKPGTPAVTMAKTGARGSILNMIQMITCVGQQSQRGRRINRGYKDRTLPHFRKGDLGPEAKGFIVSSYKIGLSPTEFFFHAISGREALVDTAVRTSQSGYMQRRLINALQDIHVDYNESVRDSDGHIIQFKYGDDGVDPSKSDHGKAVNIDKIIESVLGA
;
A
#
# COMPACT_ATOMS: atom_id res chain seq x y z
N ASN A 1 25.98 -17.14 33.23
CA ASN A 1 26.73 -17.77 32.13
C ASN A 1 26.16 -17.30 30.80
N PHE A 2 26.83 -16.33 30.18
CA PHE A 2 26.44 -15.81 28.86
C PHE A 2 26.92 -16.81 27.80
N ASP A 3 25.99 -17.49 27.12
CA ASP A 3 26.37 -18.43 26.06
C ASP A 3 26.79 -17.66 24.79
N ASN A 4 28.10 -17.54 24.60
CA ASN A 4 28.69 -16.87 23.45
C ASN A 4 28.24 -17.47 22.10
N LYS A 5 27.87 -18.76 22.06
CA LYS A 5 27.39 -19.41 20.83
C LYS A 5 25.99 -18.94 20.48
N SER A 6 25.08 -18.91 21.46
CA SER A 6 23.72 -18.38 21.29
C SER A 6 23.71 -16.89 20.97
N PHE A 7 24.61 -16.11 21.61
CA PHE A 7 24.74 -14.69 21.31
C PHE A 7 25.18 -14.43 19.87
N LYS A 8 26.23 -15.11 19.38
CA LYS A 8 26.68 -14.99 17.98
C LYS A 8 25.59 -15.41 16.99
N LYS A 9 24.81 -16.44 17.33
CA LYS A 9 23.67 -16.87 16.50
C LYS A 9 22.58 -15.79 16.43
N ALA A 10 22.24 -15.15 17.55
CA ALA A 10 21.27 -14.06 17.59
C ALA A 10 21.75 -12.85 16.78
N VAL A 11 23.02 -12.45 16.92
CA VAL A 11 23.61 -11.36 16.14
C VAL A 11 23.57 -11.65 14.64
N ASN A 12 23.89 -12.89 14.23
CA ASN A 12 23.80 -13.29 12.82
C ASN A 12 22.36 -13.28 12.28
N LEU A 13 21.37 -13.70 13.08
CA LEU A 13 19.95 -13.63 12.69
C LEU A 13 19.49 -12.19 12.50
N ILE A 14 19.82 -11.32 13.47
CA ILE A 14 19.46 -9.90 13.43
C ILE A 14 20.12 -9.21 12.22
N SER A 15 21.40 -9.47 11.96
CA SER A 15 22.15 -8.82 10.89
C SER A 15 21.69 -9.22 9.49
N ASN A 16 21.16 -10.45 9.33
CA ASN A 16 20.68 -10.96 8.04
C ASN A 16 19.18 -10.72 7.81
N SER A 17 18.47 -10.13 8.77
CA SER A 17 17.03 -9.92 8.69
C SER A 17 16.64 -8.73 7.80
N THR A 18 15.53 -8.85 7.08
CA THR A 18 14.99 -7.75 6.26
C THR A 18 14.28 -6.70 7.10
N LEU A 19 13.45 -7.15 8.04
CA LEU A 19 12.75 -6.33 9.04
C LEU A 19 12.85 -7.00 10.41
N ILE A 20 12.99 -6.17 11.45
CA ILE A 20 13.07 -6.64 12.84
C ILE A 20 11.84 -6.16 13.61
N TYR A 21 10.99 -7.08 14.00
CA TYR A 21 9.84 -6.80 14.86
C TYR A 21 10.26 -6.96 16.31
N THR A 22 9.99 -5.96 17.14
CA THR A 22 10.21 -6.07 18.58
C THR A 22 8.87 -6.10 19.30
N THR A 23 8.62 -7.13 20.09
CA THR A 23 7.38 -7.31 20.84
C THR A 23 7.62 -7.39 22.34
N GLY A 24 6.65 -6.94 23.12
CA GLY A 24 6.67 -7.03 24.57
C GLY A 24 5.37 -6.51 25.16
N PHE A 25 4.86 -7.16 26.20
CA PHE A 25 3.63 -6.76 26.87
C PHE A 25 3.92 -5.80 28.04
N ASN A 26 3.10 -4.75 28.17
CA ASN A 26 3.17 -3.72 29.23
C ASN A 26 4.58 -3.16 29.44
N LEU A 27 5.25 -3.41 30.56
CA LEU A 27 6.62 -2.90 30.78
C LEU A 27 7.62 -3.36 29.71
N SER A 28 7.40 -4.55 29.15
CA SER A 28 8.24 -5.08 28.08
C SER A 28 8.02 -4.37 26.75
N SER A 29 6.89 -3.67 26.55
CA SER A 29 6.64 -2.89 25.33
C SER A 29 7.57 -1.68 25.23
N PHE A 30 7.90 -1.05 26.37
CA PHE A 30 8.87 0.04 26.44
C PHE A 30 10.28 -0.45 26.05
N MET A 31 10.68 -1.63 26.54
CA MET A 31 11.97 -2.23 26.15
C MET A 31 12.01 -2.62 24.67
N ALA A 32 10.90 -3.13 24.14
CA ALA A 32 10.75 -3.37 22.70
C ALA A 32 10.90 -2.06 21.91
N GLY A 33 10.25 -0.98 22.32
CA GLY A 33 10.38 0.34 21.70
C GLY A 33 11.81 0.88 21.73
N ILE A 34 12.50 0.79 22.88
CA ILE A 34 13.90 1.20 23.01
C ILE A 34 14.81 0.37 22.11
N MET A 35 14.65 -0.95 22.10
CA MET A 35 15.43 -1.83 21.23
C MET A 35 15.20 -1.49 19.74
N SER A 36 13.96 -1.28 19.34
CA SER A 36 13.63 -0.88 17.97
C SER A 36 14.31 0.43 17.59
N TYR A 37 14.27 1.42 18.48
CA TYR A 37 14.98 2.69 18.31
C TYR A 37 16.50 2.52 18.16
N LEU A 38 17.12 1.68 19.01
CA LEU A 38 18.55 1.40 18.95
C LEU A 38 18.96 0.69 17.66
N LEU A 39 18.16 -0.27 17.21
CA LEU A 39 18.38 -0.98 15.94
C LEU A 39 18.27 -0.02 14.74
N GLN A 40 17.29 0.89 14.76
CA GLN A 40 17.16 1.94 13.74
C GLN A 40 18.38 2.85 13.70
N ARG A 41 18.98 3.21 14.85
CA ARG A 41 20.21 4.00 14.88
C ARG A 41 21.42 3.29 14.27
N ILE A 42 21.46 1.96 14.32
CA ILE A 42 22.52 1.15 13.71
C ILE A 42 22.24 0.93 12.20
N GLY A 43 21.12 1.43 11.68
CA GLY A 43 20.74 1.34 10.27
C GLY A 43 19.90 0.12 9.92
N LEU A 44 19.42 -0.64 10.93
CA LEU A 44 18.54 -1.78 10.72
C LEU A 44 17.07 -1.33 10.74
N LYS A 45 16.24 -1.88 9.83
CA LYS A 45 14.82 -1.57 9.77
C LYS A 45 14.07 -2.32 10.88
N SER A 46 13.66 -1.62 11.93
CA SER A 46 12.94 -2.23 13.05
C SER A 46 11.62 -1.54 13.37
N PHE A 47 10.61 -2.30 13.80
CA PHE A 47 9.29 -1.81 14.19
C PHE A 47 8.79 -2.45 15.48
N PRO A 48 8.26 -1.68 16.45
CA PRO A 48 7.65 -2.24 17.64
C PRO A 48 6.17 -2.60 17.43
N THR A 49 5.78 -3.83 17.77
CA THR A 49 4.45 -4.41 17.42
C THR A 49 3.29 -4.00 18.35
N ASN A 50 3.50 -3.10 19.31
CA ASN A 50 2.47 -2.69 20.30
C ASN A 50 2.22 -1.18 20.34
N LEU A 51 2.81 -0.40 19.43
CA LEU A 51 2.72 1.07 19.43
C LEU A 51 1.68 1.63 18.45
N GLY A 52 0.91 0.77 17.76
CA GLY A 52 0.16 1.14 16.56
C GLY A 52 -1.37 1.00 16.60
N GLY A 53 -1.99 0.81 17.77
CA GLY A 53 -3.47 0.67 17.89
C GLY A 53 -4.08 -0.58 17.24
N ARG A 54 -3.35 -1.31 16.38
CA ARG A 54 -3.74 -2.60 15.80
C ARG A 54 -3.50 -3.73 16.80
N SER A 55 -4.32 -4.78 16.75
CA SER A 55 -4.11 -5.98 17.55
C SER A 55 -2.73 -6.59 17.26
N LEU A 56 -2.08 -7.12 18.30
CA LEU A 56 -0.77 -7.80 18.19
C LEU A 56 -0.85 -8.88 17.10
N ASP A 57 -1.97 -9.59 17.05
CA ASP A 57 -2.27 -10.68 16.13
C ASP A 57 -2.22 -10.23 14.66
N GLU A 58 -2.86 -9.11 14.32
CA GLU A 58 -2.82 -8.51 12.98
C GLU A 58 -1.41 -8.06 12.58
N GLN A 59 -0.63 -7.56 13.53
CA GLN A 59 0.74 -7.12 13.27
C GLN A 59 1.69 -8.30 13.07
N LEU A 60 1.46 -9.40 13.80
CA LEU A 60 2.28 -10.61 13.73
C LEU A 60 1.99 -11.48 12.50
N ILE A 61 0.77 -11.44 11.95
CA ILE A 61 0.42 -12.15 10.71
C ILE A 61 1.21 -11.62 9.51
N ASN A 62 1.65 -10.36 9.55
CA ASN A 62 2.42 -9.73 8.47
C ASN A 62 3.94 -10.01 8.51
N ILE A 63 4.41 -10.84 9.45
CA ILE A 63 5.84 -11.19 9.56
C ILE A 63 6.21 -12.18 8.45
N ASN A 64 7.25 -11.84 7.66
CA ASN A 64 7.76 -12.73 6.61
C ASN A 64 8.84 -13.68 7.13
N SER A 65 9.19 -14.69 6.33
CA SER A 65 10.21 -15.69 6.69
C SER A 65 11.63 -15.13 6.89
N ASN A 66 11.93 -13.97 6.29
CA ASN A 66 13.24 -13.30 6.41
C ASN A 66 13.25 -12.24 7.53
N ASP A 67 12.12 -12.03 8.19
CA ASP A 67 11.98 -11.07 9.27
C ASP A 67 12.28 -11.74 10.61
N THR A 68 12.77 -10.98 11.58
CA THR A 68 13.11 -11.49 12.91
C THR A 68 12.21 -10.87 13.97
N LEU A 69 11.58 -11.71 14.81
CA LEU A 69 10.83 -11.27 15.98
C LEU A 69 11.70 -11.35 17.24
N ILE A 70 11.90 -10.22 17.91
CA ILE A 70 12.56 -10.13 19.21
C ILE A 70 11.50 -9.90 20.26
N ALA A 71 11.25 -10.90 21.10
CA ALA A 71 10.30 -10.81 22.19
C ALA A 71 10.99 -10.49 23.52
N PHE A 72 10.58 -9.40 24.16
CA PHE A 72 11.02 -9.01 25.50
C PHE A 72 10.10 -9.63 26.54
N SER A 73 10.64 -10.55 27.34
CA SER A 73 9.91 -11.22 28.41
C SER A 73 10.39 -10.69 29.75
N LEU A 74 9.60 -9.82 30.38
CA LEU A 74 9.81 -9.33 31.75
C LEU A 74 8.60 -9.65 32.63
N PRO A 75 8.80 -10.03 33.90
CA PRO A 75 7.71 -10.17 34.86
C PRO A 75 6.92 -8.86 35.02
N PRO A 76 5.60 -8.91 35.26
CA PRO A 76 4.77 -10.09 35.51
C PRO A 76 4.22 -10.76 34.24
N TYR A 77 4.35 -10.14 33.06
CA TYR A 77 3.76 -10.62 31.80
C TYR A 77 4.73 -11.45 30.93
N SER A 78 5.78 -11.98 31.55
CA SER A 78 6.83 -12.75 30.89
C SER A 78 6.26 -13.99 30.21
N ASN A 79 5.28 -14.63 30.86
CA ASN A 79 4.69 -15.88 30.42
C ASN A 79 3.72 -15.68 29.25
N GLU A 80 2.90 -14.63 29.22
CA GLU A 80 2.05 -14.37 28.04
C GLU A 80 2.89 -14.04 26.82
N THR A 81 3.97 -13.26 27.00
CA THR A 81 4.88 -12.92 25.90
C THR A 81 5.53 -14.14 25.29
N ILE A 82 6.01 -15.06 26.13
CA ILE A 82 6.62 -16.33 25.68
C ILE A 82 5.56 -17.21 24.99
N LYS A 83 4.36 -17.34 25.57
CA LYS A 83 3.27 -18.12 24.98
C LYS A 83 2.84 -17.58 23.61
N ALA A 84 2.76 -16.26 23.45
CA ALA A 84 2.46 -15.63 22.16
C ALA A 84 3.56 -15.92 21.13
N ALA A 85 4.84 -15.73 21.50
CA ALA A 85 5.96 -16.03 20.62
C ALA A 85 6.00 -17.51 20.20
N GLU A 86 5.77 -18.43 21.13
CA GLU A 86 5.69 -19.87 20.84
C GLU A 86 4.50 -20.22 19.95
N PHE A 87 3.34 -19.60 20.17
CA PHE A 87 2.15 -19.84 19.36
C PHE A 87 2.40 -19.45 17.90
N ILE A 88 2.99 -18.28 17.67
CA ILE A 88 3.33 -17.79 16.32
C ILE A 88 4.31 -18.76 15.65
N ASP A 89 5.41 -19.11 16.30
CA ASP A 89 6.41 -20.01 15.74
C ASP A 89 5.81 -21.38 15.38
N LYS A 90 4.97 -21.95 16.26
CA LYS A 90 4.27 -23.22 16.00
C LYS A 90 3.25 -23.09 14.86
N ALA A 91 2.47 -22.01 14.84
CA ALA A 91 1.45 -21.75 13.82
C ALA A 91 2.08 -21.57 12.42
N PHE A 92 3.11 -20.74 12.29
CA PHE A 92 3.79 -20.53 11.02
C PHE A 92 4.48 -21.79 10.50
N LYS A 93 5.11 -22.59 11.38
CA LYS A 93 5.65 -23.90 11.00
C LYS A 93 4.56 -24.82 10.45
N LEU A 94 3.39 -24.84 11.08
CA LEU A 94 2.24 -25.60 10.59
C LEU A 94 1.77 -25.10 9.22
N PHE A 95 1.64 -23.78 9.03
CA PHE A 95 1.24 -23.18 7.75
C PHE A 95 2.25 -23.48 6.64
N LEU A 96 3.55 -23.34 6.91
CA LEU A 96 4.62 -23.66 5.97
C LEU A 96 4.63 -25.14 5.60
N TRP A 97 4.48 -26.03 6.59
CA TRP A 97 4.36 -27.47 6.35
C TRP A 97 3.14 -27.80 5.49
N HIS A 98 1.99 -27.17 5.77
CA HIS A 98 0.76 -27.37 5.02
C HIS A 98 0.90 -26.93 3.56
N ILE A 99 1.39 -25.71 3.31
CA ILE A 99 1.60 -25.17 1.95
C ILE A 99 2.62 -26.02 1.19
N SER A 100 3.70 -26.44 1.86
CA SER A 100 4.75 -27.25 1.25
C SER A 100 4.27 -28.66 0.88
N THR A 101 3.38 -29.25 1.67
CA THR A 101 2.83 -30.59 1.44
C THR A 101 1.69 -30.59 0.42
N ARG A 102 0.84 -29.55 0.43
CA ARG A 102 -0.23 -29.36 -0.57
C ARG A 102 0.32 -29.00 -1.95
N GLY A 103 1.42 -28.26 -1.99
CA GLY A 103 1.94 -27.61 -3.19
C GLY A 103 1.11 -26.36 -3.52
N PHE A 104 1.78 -25.23 -3.68
CA PHE A 104 1.14 -23.96 -4.06
C PHE A 104 1.99 -23.30 -5.13
N THR A 105 1.46 -23.24 -6.35
CA THR A 105 2.14 -22.67 -7.52
C THR A 105 1.15 -21.87 -8.34
N THR A 106 1.63 -20.88 -9.09
CA THR A 106 0.81 -20.13 -10.04
C THR A 106 1.19 -20.52 -11.47
N GLY A 107 0.20 -20.62 -12.34
CA GLY A 107 0.35 -20.90 -13.77
C GLY A 107 -0.04 -19.68 -14.61
N ILE A 108 0.34 -19.69 -15.89
CA ILE A 108 -0.08 -18.64 -16.84
C ILE A 108 -1.60 -18.69 -17.13
N ASP A 109 -2.20 -19.85 -16.90
CA ASP A 109 -3.62 -20.15 -17.06
C ASP A 109 -4.50 -19.63 -15.92
N ASP A 110 -3.91 -19.23 -14.80
CA ASP A 110 -4.61 -18.57 -13.68
C ASP A 110 -5.30 -17.26 -14.13
N GLU A 111 -4.78 -16.66 -15.21
CA GLU A 111 -5.24 -15.40 -15.80
C GLU A 111 -6.00 -15.62 -17.12
N ASP A 112 -6.29 -16.87 -17.52
CA ASP A 112 -7.07 -17.13 -18.72
C ASP A 112 -8.55 -16.83 -18.47
N ILE A 113 -9.11 -15.99 -19.34
CA ILE A 113 -10.54 -15.69 -19.38
C ILE A 113 -11.15 -16.22 -20.68
N PRO A 114 -12.43 -16.66 -20.67
CA PRO A 114 -13.12 -17.14 -21.87
C PRO A 114 -13.18 -16.07 -22.97
N GLU A 115 -13.27 -16.52 -24.23
CA GLU A 115 -13.39 -15.62 -25.39
C GLU A 115 -14.61 -14.68 -25.30
N GLU A 116 -15.71 -15.14 -24.68
CA GLU A 116 -16.89 -14.30 -24.43
C GLU A 116 -16.54 -13.08 -23.56
N ALA A 117 -15.77 -13.28 -22.48
CA ALA A 117 -15.34 -12.20 -21.60
C ALA A 117 -14.39 -11.24 -22.34
N GLN A 118 -13.48 -11.78 -23.16
CA GLN A 118 -12.60 -10.96 -24.00
C GLN A 118 -13.38 -10.13 -25.02
N GLY A 119 -14.44 -10.69 -25.61
CA GLY A 119 -15.34 -9.99 -26.52
C GLY A 119 -16.04 -8.81 -25.83
N ARG A 120 -16.60 -9.04 -24.64
CA ARG A 120 -17.23 -7.98 -23.83
C ARG A 120 -16.24 -6.88 -23.42
N ILE A 121 -15.02 -7.24 -23.04
CA ILE A 121 -13.96 -6.26 -22.72
C ILE A 121 -13.63 -5.39 -23.93
N LYS A 122 -13.44 -6.00 -25.11
CA LYS A 122 -13.19 -5.27 -26.36
C LYS A 122 -14.35 -4.33 -26.71
N GLU A 123 -15.58 -4.76 -26.52
CA GLU A 123 -16.77 -3.93 -26.76
C GLU A 123 -16.80 -2.69 -25.86
N ILE A 124 -16.54 -2.85 -24.55
CA ILE A 124 -16.48 -1.73 -23.61
C ILE A 124 -15.38 -0.74 -24.00
N LEU A 125 -14.18 -1.24 -24.34
CA LEU A 125 -13.07 -0.39 -24.75
C LEU A 125 -13.36 0.36 -26.05
N ASN A 126 -14.00 -0.29 -27.02
CA ASN A 126 -14.43 0.36 -28.27
C ASN A 126 -15.52 1.42 -28.02
N ASN A 127 -16.47 1.14 -27.13
CA ASN A 127 -17.49 2.12 -26.74
C ASN A 127 -16.87 3.33 -26.01
N ALA A 128 -15.86 3.11 -25.18
CA ALA A 128 -15.11 4.19 -24.53
C ALA A 128 -14.35 5.05 -25.55
N LYS A 129 -13.70 4.43 -26.55
CA LYS A 129 -13.03 5.15 -27.65
C LYS A 129 -14.01 6.06 -28.41
N LYS A 130 -15.19 5.54 -28.77
CA LYS A 130 -16.26 6.32 -29.43
C LYS A 130 -16.73 7.50 -28.57
N LYS A 131 -16.92 7.29 -27.26
CA LYS A 131 -17.28 8.38 -26.33
C LYS A 131 -16.22 9.48 -26.28
N VAL A 132 -14.93 9.11 -26.30
CA VAL A 132 -13.84 10.08 -26.34
C VAL A 132 -13.82 10.84 -27.67
N GLU A 133 -14.06 10.16 -28.80
CA GLU A 133 -14.17 10.82 -30.10
C GLU A 133 -15.30 11.86 -30.12
N LEU A 134 -16.48 11.53 -29.58
CA LEU A 134 -17.60 12.46 -29.44
C LEU A 134 -17.27 13.67 -28.55
N ALA A 135 -16.54 13.47 -27.45
CA ALA A 135 -16.08 14.56 -26.59
C ALA A 135 -15.09 15.48 -27.34
N ILE A 136 -14.17 14.90 -28.13
CA ILE A 136 -13.23 15.66 -28.97
C ILE A 136 -13.96 16.43 -30.07
N GLU A 137 -15.00 15.84 -30.68
CA GLU A 137 -15.84 16.52 -31.67
C GLU A 137 -16.59 17.70 -31.06
N SER A 138 -17.20 17.51 -29.88
CA SER A 138 -17.90 18.57 -29.13
C SER A 138 -16.98 19.73 -28.76
N TYR A 139 -15.70 19.43 -28.48
CA TYR A 139 -14.68 20.45 -28.27
C TYR A 139 -14.35 21.22 -29.56
N LYS A 140 -14.22 20.51 -30.70
CA LYS A 140 -13.92 21.13 -32.00
C LYS A 140 -15.07 22.00 -32.52
N THR A 141 -16.32 21.61 -32.27
CA THR A 141 -17.52 22.39 -32.64
C THR A 141 -17.77 23.56 -31.69
N GLY A 142 -17.09 23.61 -30.53
CA GLY A 142 -17.27 24.65 -29.52
C GLY A 142 -18.52 24.47 -28.66
N GLU A 143 -19.16 23.30 -28.70
CA GLU A 143 -20.35 22.97 -27.91
C GLU A 143 -20.02 22.56 -26.46
N LEU A 144 -18.75 22.22 -26.18
CA LEU A 144 -18.29 21.81 -24.87
C LEU A 144 -18.40 22.97 -23.85
N LYS A 145 -19.12 22.73 -22.75
CA LYS A 145 -19.23 23.67 -21.64
C LYS A 145 -18.07 23.49 -20.67
N ALA A 146 -17.38 24.59 -20.35
CA ALA A 146 -16.31 24.58 -19.36
C ALA A 146 -16.85 24.20 -17.97
N MET A 147 -16.13 23.34 -17.26
CA MET A 147 -16.39 23.08 -15.85
C MET A 147 -15.98 24.28 -14.99
N PRO A 148 -16.65 24.51 -13.83
CA PRO A 148 -16.31 25.63 -12.95
C PRO A 148 -14.84 25.60 -12.52
N GLY A 149 -14.11 26.70 -12.79
CA GLY A 149 -12.70 26.84 -12.42
C GLY A 149 -11.70 26.13 -13.32
N GLN A 150 -12.14 25.50 -14.42
CA GLN A 150 -11.26 24.87 -15.41
C GLN A 150 -11.34 25.58 -16.75
N THR A 151 -10.23 25.55 -17.49
CA THR A 151 -10.23 25.95 -18.90
C THR A 151 -10.99 24.93 -19.77
N LEU A 152 -11.39 25.30 -20.99
CA LEU A 152 -12.05 24.38 -21.92
C LEU A 152 -11.18 23.16 -22.25
N GLU A 153 -9.87 23.36 -22.42
CA GLU A 153 -8.91 22.29 -22.66
C GLU A 153 -8.79 21.35 -21.45
N GLU A 154 -8.69 21.89 -20.24
CA GLU A 154 -8.63 21.10 -19.02
C GLU A 154 -9.95 20.37 -18.73
N THR A 155 -11.07 20.96 -19.12
CA THR A 155 -12.40 20.32 -19.06
C THR A 155 -12.43 19.10 -19.97
N LEU A 156 -12.01 19.24 -21.24
CA LEU A 156 -11.93 18.13 -22.18
C LEU A 156 -11.01 17.00 -21.64
N GLU A 157 -9.83 17.36 -21.17
CA GLU A 157 -8.88 16.38 -20.61
C GLU A 157 -9.45 15.66 -19.39
N SER A 158 -10.13 16.37 -18.50
CA SER A 158 -10.78 15.79 -17.31
C SER A 158 -11.91 14.83 -17.69
N GLU A 159 -12.73 15.21 -18.67
CA GLU A 159 -13.82 14.37 -19.18
C GLU A 159 -13.30 13.09 -19.84
N ILE A 160 -12.26 13.19 -20.67
CA ILE A 160 -11.63 12.03 -21.31
C ILE A 160 -11.02 11.10 -20.25
N MET A 161 -10.31 11.64 -19.26
CA MET A 161 -9.73 10.85 -18.16
C MET A 161 -10.82 10.10 -17.40
N LYS A 162 -11.96 10.74 -17.13
CA LYS A 162 -13.10 10.11 -16.48
C LYS A 162 -13.67 8.96 -17.31
N ILE A 163 -13.95 9.18 -18.59
CA ILE A 163 -14.49 8.14 -19.50
C ILE A 163 -13.56 6.92 -19.54
N LEU A 164 -12.25 7.15 -19.66
CA LEU A 164 -11.25 6.07 -19.75
C LEU A 164 -11.06 5.34 -18.41
N SER A 165 -11.18 6.05 -17.28
CA SER A 165 -11.14 5.43 -15.94
C SER A 165 -12.37 4.54 -15.73
N GLU A 166 -13.57 5.03 -16.05
CA GLU A 166 -14.81 4.26 -15.94
C GLU A 166 -14.79 3.00 -16.83
N ALA A 167 -14.20 3.12 -18.02
CA ALA A 167 -14.02 1.98 -18.92
C ALA A 167 -13.11 0.91 -18.30
N ARG A 168 -11.98 1.31 -17.71
CA ARG A 168 -11.06 0.40 -17.01
C ARG A 168 -11.73 -0.29 -15.82
N ASP A 169 -12.49 0.45 -15.02
CA ASP A 169 -13.18 -0.13 -13.86
C ASP A 169 -14.29 -1.11 -14.30
N SER A 170 -14.98 -0.79 -15.40
CA SER A 170 -16.01 -1.67 -15.97
C SER A 170 -15.42 -2.96 -16.54
N THR A 171 -14.29 -2.89 -17.26
CA THR A 171 -13.59 -4.10 -17.72
C THR A 171 -13.06 -4.92 -16.55
N GLY A 172 -12.58 -4.25 -15.50
CA GLY A 172 -12.14 -4.89 -14.25
C GLY A 172 -13.23 -5.71 -13.56
N LYS A 173 -14.43 -5.16 -13.43
CA LYS A 173 -15.59 -5.88 -12.88
C LYS A 173 -15.97 -7.11 -13.70
N ILE A 174 -15.89 -7.02 -15.03
CA ILE A 174 -16.11 -8.18 -15.90
C ILE A 174 -15.04 -9.24 -15.64
N ALA A 175 -13.76 -8.88 -15.65
CA ALA A 175 -12.70 -9.85 -15.39
C ALA A 175 -12.87 -10.53 -14.03
N GLU A 176 -13.25 -9.80 -12.99
CA GLU A 176 -13.48 -10.35 -11.66
C GLU A 176 -14.59 -11.42 -11.62
N LEU A 177 -15.65 -11.26 -12.42
CA LEU A 177 -16.73 -12.25 -12.52
C LEU A 177 -16.28 -13.56 -13.19
N TYR A 178 -15.34 -13.48 -14.12
CA TYR A 178 -14.86 -14.63 -14.90
C TYR A 178 -13.57 -15.26 -14.34
N LEU A 179 -12.94 -14.61 -13.35
CA LEU A 179 -11.80 -15.18 -12.62
C LEU A 179 -12.24 -16.38 -11.80
N LYS A 180 -11.61 -17.54 -12.04
CA LYS A 180 -11.93 -18.79 -11.33
C LYS A 180 -11.61 -18.65 -9.84
N PRO A 181 -12.61 -18.72 -8.94
CA PRO A 181 -12.34 -18.70 -7.51
C PRO A 181 -11.56 -19.96 -7.10
N GLY A 182 -10.52 -19.78 -6.30
CA GLY A 182 -9.67 -20.88 -5.82
C GLY A 182 -8.40 -21.12 -6.63
N THR A 183 -8.15 -20.39 -7.73
CA THR A 183 -6.81 -20.40 -8.33
C THR A 183 -5.79 -19.77 -7.38
N PRO A 184 -4.54 -20.25 -7.35
CA PRO A 184 -3.50 -19.72 -6.48
C PRO A 184 -3.27 -18.21 -6.65
N ALA A 185 -3.27 -17.70 -7.89
CA ALA A 185 -3.13 -16.26 -8.15
C ALA A 185 -4.27 -15.42 -7.55
N VAL A 186 -5.53 -15.81 -7.79
CA VAL A 186 -6.71 -15.12 -7.25
C VAL A 186 -6.73 -15.19 -5.72
N THR A 187 -6.33 -16.33 -5.16
CA THR A 187 -6.23 -16.52 -3.72
C THR A 187 -5.21 -15.55 -3.12
N MET A 188 -4.00 -15.41 -3.70
CA MET A 188 -2.99 -14.46 -3.22
C MET A 188 -3.46 -13.00 -3.28
N ALA A 189 -4.17 -12.62 -4.35
CA ALA A 189 -4.67 -11.27 -4.53
C ALA A 189 -5.82 -10.94 -3.56
N LYS A 190 -6.72 -11.89 -3.29
CA LYS A 190 -7.85 -11.71 -2.36
C LYS A 190 -7.42 -11.75 -0.89
N THR A 191 -6.44 -12.59 -0.54
CA THR A 191 -5.91 -12.68 0.84
C THR A 191 -4.95 -11.55 1.18
N GLY A 192 -4.52 -10.76 0.18
CA GLY A 192 -3.54 -9.70 0.37
C GLY A 192 -2.10 -10.20 0.58
N ALA A 193 -1.86 -11.50 0.44
CA ALA A 193 -0.53 -12.08 0.63
C ALA A 193 0.48 -11.55 -0.39
N ARG A 194 0.08 -11.44 -1.67
CA ARG A 194 0.89 -10.79 -2.71
C ARG A 194 0.03 -10.43 -3.92
N GLY A 195 0.20 -9.20 -4.40
CA GLY A 195 -0.55 -8.68 -5.53
C GLY A 195 -1.91 -8.11 -5.11
N SER A 196 -2.54 -7.40 -6.03
CA SER A 196 -3.87 -6.82 -5.85
C SER A 196 -4.78 -7.26 -6.99
N ILE A 197 -6.09 -7.27 -6.76
CA ILE A 197 -7.09 -7.53 -7.81
C ILE A 197 -6.91 -6.53 -8.96
N LEU A 198 -6.55 -5.28 -8.66
CA LEU A 198 -6.28 -4.26 -9.67
C LEU A 198 -5.11 -4.63 -10.60
N ASN A 199 -4.02 -5.17 -10.05
CA ASN A 199 -2.87 -5.58 -10.86
C ASN A 199 -3.22 -6.79 -11.73
N MET A 200 -4.02 -7.71 -11.20
CA MET A 200 -4.54 -8.86 -11.95
C MET A 200 -5.44 -8.43 -13.11
N ILE A 201 -6.32 -7.45 -12.87
CA ILE A 201 -7.13 -6.83 -13.91
C ILE A 201 -6.24 -6.26 -15.03
N GLN A 202 -5.14 -5.58 -14.71
CA GLN A 202 -4.22 -5.06 -15.75
C GLN A 202 -3.52 -6.16 -16.55
N MET A 203 -3.26 -7.32 -15.93
CA MET A 203 -2.68 -8.47 -16.63
C MET A 203 -3.67 -9.08 -17.63
N ILE A 204 -4.98 -9.02 -17.33
CA ILE A 204 -6.03 -9.66 -18.12
C ILE A 204 -6.70 -8.71 -19.12
N THR A 205 -7.12 -7.52 -18.69
CA THR A 205 -8.01 -6.63 -19.45
C THR A 205 -7.25 -5.57 -20.25
N CYS A 206 -6.81 -4.50 -19.58
CA CYS A 206 -6.04 -3.41 -20.14
C CYS A 206 -5.23 -2.72 -19.03
N VAL A 207 -4.06 -2.19 -19.38
CA VAL A 207 -3.25 -1.41 -18.42
C VAL A 207 -3.94 -0.09 -18.09
N GLY A 208 -4.59 0.52 -19.09
CA GLY A 208 -5.36 1.76 -18.97
C GLY A 208 -4.53 3.02 -19.26
N GLN A 209 -5.06 4.16 -18.84
CA GLN A 209 -4.48 5.48 -19.13
C GLN A 209 -3.15 5.70 -18.42
N GLN A 210 -2.10 6.01 -19.17
CA GLN A 210 -0.83 6.47 -18.62
C GLN A 210 -0.88 7.99 -18.45
N SER A 211 -0.52 8.47 -17.27
CA SER A 211 -0.47 9.91 -16.98
C SER A 211 0.95 10.33 -16.66
N GLN A 212 1.24 11.61 -16.93
CA GLN A 212 2.43 12.28 -16.48
C GLN A 212 2.07 13.52 -15.68
N ARG A 213 2.49 13.61 -14.40
CA ARG A 213 2.20 14.72 -13.48
C ARG A 213 0.71 15.12 -13.43
N GLY A 214 -0.16 14.11 -13.40
CA GLY A 214 -1.62 14.30 -13.31
C GLY A 214 -2.32 14.66 -14.62
N ARG A 215 -1.60 14.76 -15.75
CA ARG A 215 -2.18 15.01 -17.09
C ARG A 215 -1.91 13.83 -18.01
N ARG A 216 -2.65 13.69 -19.12
CA ARG A 216 -2.28 12.72 -20.16
C ARG A 216 -0.92 13.09 -20.78
N ILE A 217 -0.24 12.09 -21.35
CA ILE A 217 1.08 12.30 -21.92
C ILE A 217 0.97 13.26 -23.12
N ASN A 218 1.58 14.44 -23.02
CA ASN A 218 1.56 15.46 -24.06
C ASN A 218 2.97 15.86 -24.54
N ARG A 219 4.02 15.52 -23.78
CA ARG A 219 5.42 15.81 -24.11
C ARG A 219 5.90 14.90 -25.25
N GLY A 220 6.49 15.51 -26.27
CA GLY A 220 6.98 14.81 -27.46
C GLY A 220 7.39 15.76 -28.58
N TYR A 221 7.01 15.42 -29.81
CA TYR A 221 7.21 16.25 -30.99
C TYR A 221 6.24 17.45 -31.00
N LYS A 222 6.45 18.39 -31.94
CA LYS A 222 5.51 19.49 -32.17
C LYS A 222 4.14 18.95 -32.57
N ASP A 223 3.12 19.28 -31.78
CA ASP A 223 1.71 18.90 -31.92
C ASP A 223 1.41 17.39 -31.88
N ARG A 224 2.31 16.54 -31.36
CA ARG A 224 2.07 15.10 -31.18
C ARG A 224 3.09 14.47 -30.23
N THR A 225 2.71 13.39 -29.56
CA THR A 225 3.59 12.67 -28.63
C THR A 225 4.66 11.85 -29.37
N LEU A 226 4.23 11.00 -30.31
CA LEU A 226 5.07 10.11 -31.11
C LEU A 226 4.94 10.41 -32.62
N PRO A 227 5.95 10.08 -33.44
CA PRO A 227 5.93 10.38 -34.87
C PRO A 227 4.93 9.51 -35.66
N HIS A 228 4.47 8.42 -35.04
CA HIS A 228 3.49 7.48 -35.59
C HIS A 228 2.06 8.04 -35.60
N PHE A 229 1.77 9.07 -34.80
CA PHE A 229 0.45 9.70 -34.75
C PHE A 229 0.38 10.94 -35.66
N ARG A 230 -0.85 11.28 -36.05
CA ARG A 230 -1.14 12.51 -36.81
C ARG A 230 -0.89 13.73 -35.93
N LYS A 231 -0.55 14.86 -36.54
CA LYS A 231 -0.39 16.13 -35.83
C LYS A 231 -1.76 16.59 -35.31
N GLY A 232 -1.82 17.03 -34.06
CA GLY A 232 -3.04 17.47 -33.38
C GLY A 232 -3.95 16.33 -32.94
N ASP A 233 -3.48 15.08 -32.93
CA ASP A 233 -4.29 13.94 -32.50
C ASP A 233 -4.46 13.93 -30.97
N LEU A 234 -5.72 14.01 -30.53
CA LEU A 234 -6.15 14.01 -29.12
C LEU A 234 -6.75 12.66 -28.70
N GLY A 235 -6.76 11.67 -29.60
CA GLY A 235 -7.32 10.35 -29.36
C GLY A 235 -6.70 9.64 -28.15
N PRO A 236 -7.38 8.62 -27.59
CA PRO A 236 -6.92 7.89 -26.41
C PRO A 236 -5.49 7.35 -26.58
N GLU A 237 -5.24 6.62 -27.66
CA GLU A 237 -3.94 5.97 -27.93
C GLU A 237 -2.82 6.98 -28.19
N ALA A 238 -3.10 8.06 -28.92
CA ALA A 238 -2.15 9.13 -29.19
C ALA A 238 -1.67 9.84 -27.91
N LYS A 239 -2.50 9.82 -26.86
CA LYS A 239 -2.22 10.43 -25.55
C LYS A 239 -1.93 9.40 -24.45
N GLY A 240 -1.52 8.19 -24.84
CA GLY A 240 -0.98 7.19 -23.91
C GLY A 240 -2.02 6.32 -23.19
N PHE A 241 -3.19 6.09 -23.79
CA PHE A 241 -4.09 5.03 -23.34
C PHE A 241 -3.63 3.67 -23.87
N ILE A 242 -3.36 2.73 -22.96
CA ILE A 242 -2.93 1.37 -23.30
C ILE A 242 -4.14 0.45 -23.26
N VAL A 243 -4.50 -0.09 -24.42
CA VAL A 243 -5.65 -0.96 -24.62
C VAL A 243 -5.26 -2.41 -24.35
N SER A 244 -4.03 -2.78 -24.70
CA SER A 244 -3.51 -4.12 -24.51
C SER A 244 -3.31 -4.45 -23.01
N SER A 245 -3.44 -5.72 -22.67
CA SER A 245 -3.07 -6.26 -21.36
C SER A 245 -1.64 -6.79 -21.38
N TYR A 246 -1.04 -7.02 -20.20
CA TYR A 246 0.31 -7.61 -20.14
C TYR A 246 0.37 -9.02 -20.72
N LYS A 247 -0.73 -9.78 -20.62
CA LYS A 247 -0.82 -11.14 -21.17
C LYS A 247 -0.86 -11.18 -22.70
N ILE A 248 -1.61 -10.25 -23.32
CA ILE A 248 -1.68 -10.13 -24.79
C ILE A 248 -0.36 -9.56 -25.33
N GLY A 249 0.30 -8.71 -24.55
CA GLY A 249 1.53 -8.02 -24.93
C GLY A 249 1.27 -6.61 -25.46
N LEU A 250 2.22 -5.71 -25.21
CA LEU A 250 2.10 -4.30 -25.56
C LEU A 250 2.64 -4.04 -26.97
N SER A 251 1.95 -3.20 -27.74
CA SER A 251 2.49 -2.65 -28.98
C SER A 251 3.70 -1.73 -28.71
N PRO A 252 4.57 -1.46 -29.70
CA PRO A 252 5.74 -0.60 -29.49
C PRO A 252 5.42 0.80 -28.95
N THR A 253 4.30 1.39 -29.39
CA THR A 253 3.82 2.69 -28.89
C THR A 253 3.32 2.59 -27.46
N GLU A 254 2.55 1.56 -27.12
CA GLU A 254 2.06 1.32 -25.76
C GLU A 254 3.21 1.06 -24.78
N PHE A 255 4.18 0.23 -25.17
CA PHE A 255 5.37 -0.03 -24.38
C PHE A 255 6.15 1.26 -24.10
N PHE A 256 6.30 2.13 -25.09
CA PHE A 256 6.97 3.41 -24.91
C PHE A 256 6.20 4.34 -23.94
N PHE A 257 4.88 4.43 -24.08
CA PHE A 257 4.05 5.20 -23.13
C PHE A 257 4.11 4.64 -21.71
N HIS A 258 4.14 3.32 -21.56
CA HIS A 258 4.29 2.66 -20.27
C HIS A 258 5.66 2.94 -19.63
N ALA A 259 6.73 2.99 -20.43
CA ALA A 259 8.06 3.34 -19.93
C ALA A 259 8.12 4.79 -19.41
N ILE A 260 7.38 5.72 -20.03
CA ILE A 260 7.29 7.12 -19.57
C ILE A 260 6.68 7.19 -18.16
N SER A 261 5.54 6.52 -17.93
CA SER A 261 4.89 6.52 -16.62
C SER A 261 5.70 5.77 -15.56
N GLY A 262 6.33 4.66 -15.94
CA GLY A 262 7.25 3.91 -15.07
C GLY A 262 8.41 4.78 -14.58
N ARG A 263 8.97 5.64 -15.45
CA ARG A 263 10.03 6.57 -15.06
C ARG A 263 9.56 7.61 -14.05
N GLU A 264 8.33 8.10 -14.17
CA GLU A 264 7.77 9.04 -13.19
C GLU A 264 7.63 8.40 -11.82
N ALA A 265 7.10 7.18 -11.73
CA ALA A 265 6.95 6.48 -10.47
C ALA A 265 8.30 6.29 -9.74
N LEU A 266 9.36 5.96 -10.48
CA LEU A 266 10.70 5.83 -9.93
C LEU A 266 11.25 7.17 -9.40
N VAL A 267 11.08 8.24 -10.18
CA VAL A 267 11.55 9.57 -9.79
C VAL A 267 10.78 10.11 -8.59
N ASP A 268 9.45 9.95 -8.57
CA ASP A 268 8.59 10.45 -7.49
C ASP A 268 8.94 9.78 -6.16
N THR A 269 9.15 8.46 -6.18
CA THR A 269 9.59 7.70 -4.98
C THR A 269 10.93 8.20 -4.45
N ALA A 270 11.89 8.45 -5.34
CA ALA A 270 13.21 8.96 -4.96
C ALA A 270 13.15 10.37 -4.37
N VAL A 271 12.36 11.26 -4.96
CA VAL A 271 12.25 12.67 -4.53
C VAL A 271 11.51 12.79 -3.20
N ARG A 272 10.39 12.08 -3.02
CA ARG A 272 9.55 12.18 -1.81
C ARG A 272 10.29 11.80 -0.52
N THR A 273 11.25 10.89 -0.60
CA THR A 273 12.04 10.43 0.54
C THR A 273 12.77 11.59 1.23
N SER A 274 13.35 12.51 0.44
CA SER A 274 14.10 13.65 0.96
C SER A 274 13.22 14.64 1.73
N GLN A 275 12.03 14.96 1.19
CA GLN A 275 11.09 15.90 1.80
C GLN A 275 10.48 15.33 3.08
N SER A 276 10.06 14.06 3.05
CA SER A 276 9.50 13.37 4.21
C SER A 276 10.51 13.31 5.35
N GLY A 277 11.75 12.88 5.07
CA GLY A 277 12.81 12.80 6.09
C GLY A 277 13.19 14.17 6.67
N TYR A 278 13.25 15.21 5.83
CA TYR A 278 13.54 16.56 6.31
C TYR A 278 12.42 17.12 7.18
N MET A 279 11.16 16.96 6.76
CA MET A 279 9.99 17.34 7.56
C MET A 279 9.99 16.63 8.91
N GLN A 280 10.20 15.31 8.90
CA GLN A 280 10.29 14.50 10.11
C GLN A 280 11.41 15.01 11.03
N ARG A 281 12.62 15.27 10.51
CA ARG A 281 13.74 15.80 11.30
C ARG A 281 13.41 17.14 11.96
N ARG A 282 12.76 18.05 11.22
CA ARG A 282 12.34 19.35 11.77
C ARG A 282 11.35 19.20 12.91
N LEU A 283 10.36 18.32 12.75
CA LEU A 283 9.36 18.05 13.78
C LEU A 283 9.97 17.37 15.01
N ILE A 284 10.84 16.37 14.81
CA ILE A 284 11.54 15.71 15.92
C ILE A 284 12.34 16.71 16.73
N ASN A 285 13.17 17.54 16.08
CA ASN A 285 13.99 18.52 16.78
C ASN A 285 13.17 19.60 17.48
N ALA A 286 11.94 19.87 17.03
CA ALA A 286 11.05 20.85 17.65
C ALA A 286 10.24 20.28 18.82
N LEU A 287 9.98 18.97 18.85
CA LEU A 287 9.08 18.33 19.82
C LEU A 287 9.83 17.41 20.81
N GLN A 288 11.14 17.22 20.67
CA GLN A 288 11.93 16.29 21.49
C GLN A 288 11.96 16.63 22.99
N ASP A 289 11.79 17.90 23.35
CA ASP A 289 11.90 18.39 24.73
C ASP A 289 10.54 18.33 25.48
N ILE A 290 9.47 17.98 24.76
CA ILE A 290 8.12 17.89 25.29
C ILE A 290 7.94 16.59 26.07
N HIS A 291 7.38 16.69 27.28
CA HIS A 291 7.06 15.54 28.13
C HIS A 291 5.71 15.71 28.84
N VAL A 292 5.17 14.59 29.33
CA VAL A 292 3.96 14.57 30.18
C VAL A 292 4.41 14.56 31.64
N ASP A 293 3.97 15.56 32.40
CA ASP A 293 4.23 15.69 33.82
C ASP A 293 3.22 14.86 34.66
N TYR A 294 3.49 14.64 35.95
CA TYR A 294 2.66 13.79 36.83
C TYR A 294 1.21 14.29 36.98
N ASN A 295 0.96 15.56 36.70
CA ASN A 295 -0.36 16.18 36.69
C ASN A 295 -1.11 16.02 35.34
N GLU A 296 -0.62 15.15 34.44
CA GLU A 296 -1.16 14.89 33.10
C GLU A 296 -1.05 16.08 32.11
N SER A 297 -0.42 17.18 32.52
CA SER A 297 -0.14 18.31 31.62
C SER A 297 1.10 18.04 30.77
N VAL A 298 1.06 18.54 29.55
CA VAL A 298 2.17 18.45 28.59
C VAL A 298 2.98 19.74 28.70
N ARG A 299 4.28 19.60 28.97
CA ARG A 299 5.18 20.73 29.24
C ARG A 299 6.44 20.64 28.40
N ASP A 300 7.01 21.81 28.14
CA ASP A 300 8.38 21.95 27.64
C ASP A 300 9.40 21.78 28.77
N SER A 301 10.67 21.62 28.41
CA SER A 301 11.85 21.60 29.28
C SER A 301 11.94 22.81 30.23
N ASP A 302 11.50 23.99 29.80
CA ASP A 302 11.45 25.22 30.61
C ASP A 302 10.23 25.29 31.55
N GLY A 303 9.35 24.28 31.55
CA GLY A 303 8.18 24.19 32.43
C GLY A 303 6.93 24.93 31.93
N HIS A 304 6.98 25.52 30.74
CA HIS A 304 5.83 26.10 30.05
C HIS A 304 4.78 25.02 29.72
N ILE A 305 3.50 25.30 30.02
CA ILE A 305 2.38 24.39 29.72
C ILE A 305 1.99 24.54 28.25
N ILE A 306 2.10 23.45 27.50
CA ILE A 306 1.69 23.34 26.09
C ILE A 306 0.25 22.85 25.99
N GLN A 307 -0.10 21.81 26.75
CA GLN A 307 -1.45 21.26 26.84
C GLN A 307 -1.80 21.00 28.30
N PHE A 308 -3.00 21.41 28.74
CA PHE A 308 -3.44 21.21 30.13
C PHE A 308 -3.66 19.74 30.48
N LYS A 309 -4.08 18.94 29.50
CA LYS A 309 -4.27 17.50 29.62
C LYS A 309 -3.83 16.82 28.33
N TYR A 310 -2.92 15.86 28.42
CA TYR A 310 -2.37 15.15 27.25
C TYR A 310 -3.47 14.56 26.37
N GLY A 311 -3.46 14.88 25.07
CA GLY A 311 -4.41 14.29 24.11
C GLY A 311 -5.89 14.60 24.38
N ASP A 312 -6.19 15.63 25.19
CA ASP A 312 -7.50 16.01 25.73
C ASP A 312 -8.16 14.97 26.66
N ASP A 313 -7.99 13.67 26.40
CA ASP A 313 -8.57 12.58 27.20
C ASP A 313 -7.57 11.93 28.18
N GLY A 314 -6.27 12.16 28.03
CA GLY A 314 -5.21 11.56 28.83
C GLY A 314 -4.80 10.16 28.36
N VAL A 315 -5.30 9.71 27.21
CA VAL A 315 -5.07 8.34 26.74
C VAL A 315 -3.91 8.27 25.77
N ASP A 316 -2.96 7.40 26.09
CA ASP A 316 -1.87 7.04 25.19
C ASP A 316 -2.43 6.29 23.96
N PRO A 317 -2.20 6.78 22.72
CA PRO A 317 -2.68 6.12 21.51
C PRO A 317 -2.22 4.66 21.40
N SER A 318 -1.06 4.30 21.97
CA SER A 318 -0.57 2.91 21.98
C SER A 318 -1.37 1.99 22.90
N LYS A 319 -2.09 2.53 23.89
CA LYS A 319 -2.95 1.81 24.83
C LYS A 319 -4.44 1.95 24.50
N SER A 320 -4.77 2.83 23.55
CA SER A 320 -6.12 3.01 23.04
C SER A 320 -6.53 1.85 22.13
N ASP A 321 -7.84 1.61 22.00
CA ASP A 321 -8.35 0.69 20.98
C ASP A 321 -8.67 1.49 19.71
N HIS A 322 -7.73 1.53 18.78
CA HIS A 322 -7.85 2.26 17.50
C HIS A 322 -8.25 3.74 17.67
N GLY A 323 -7.69 4.42 18.68
CA GLY A 323 -7.98 5.83 18.97
C GLY A 323 -9.22 6.06 19.84
N LYS A 324 -9.94 5.00 20.25
CA LYS A 324 -10.95 5.11 21.31
C LYS A 324 -10.30 4.90 22.67
N ALA A 325 -10.58 5.81 23.60
CA ALA A 325 -10.14 5.72 24.99
C ALA A 325 -10.53 4.39 25.65
N VAL A 326 -11.81 4.00 25.49
CA VAL A 326 -12.36 2.73 25.98
C VAL A 326 -13.35 2.20 24.94
N ASN A 327 -13.16 0.96 24.48
CA ASN A 327 -14.10 0.29 23.59
C ASN A 327 -15.14 -0.48 24.42
N ILE A 328 -16.25 0.19 24.72
CA ILE A 328 -17.33 -0.36 25.54
C ILE A 328 -17.94 -1.61 24.91
N ASP A 329 -18.15 -1.61 23.59
CA ASP A 329 -18.78 -2.73 22.88
C ASP A 329 -17.95 -4.01 23.03
N LYS A 330 -16.63 -3.92 22.83
CA LYS A 330 -15.70 -5.03 23.00
C LYS A 330 -15.66 -5.57 24.43
N ILE A 331 -15.76 -4.67 25.42
CA ILE A 331 -15.80 -5.06 26.83
C ILE A 331 -17.10 -5.81 27.12
N ILE A 332 -18.23 -5.28 26.66
CA ILE A 332 -19.54 -5.93 26.79
C ILE A 332 -19.52 -7.32 26.12
N GLU A 333 -18.99 -7.42 24.91
CA GLU A 333 -18.86 -8.68 24.16
C GLU A 333 -17.98 -9.68 24.93
N SER A 334 -16.84 -9.24 25.48
CA SER A 334 -15.94 -10.11 26.26
C SER A 334 -16.56 -10.64 27.56
N VAL A 335 -17.46 -9.87 28.19
CA VAL A 335 -18.09 -10.22 29.47
C VAL A 335 -19.38 -11.03 29.26
N LEU A 336 -20.17 -10.70 28.24
CA LEU A 336 -21.45 -11.35 27.95
C LEU A 336 -21.31 -12.55 27.01
N GLY A 337 -20.18 -12.72 26.33
CA GLY A 337 -19.90 -13.86 25.46
C GLY A 337 -20.89 -14.00 24.31
N ALA A 338 -21.07 -12.93 23.54
CA ALA A 338 -21.82 -12.98 22.28
C ALA A 338 -20.96 -13.59 21.16
#